data_AF-A0A6L2JX59-F1
#
_entry.id   AF-A0A6L2JX59-F1
#
_cell.length_a   1.000
_cell.length_b   1.000
_cell.length_c   1.000
_cell.angle_alpha   90.00
_cell.angle_beta   90.00
_cell.angle_gamma   90.00
#
_symmetry.space_group_name_H-M   'P 1'
#
loop_
_entity.id
_entity.type
_entity.pdbx_description
1 polymer ?
#
loop_
_entity_poly.entity_id
_entity_poly.type
_entity_poly.pdbx_seq_one_letter_code
_entity_poly.pdbx_strand_id
1 'polypeptide(L)'
;MLMIREMMFFLSLQVNQSPSGIFINQYIYVLEILKKYGMEKCDPIGTLMEIKDKLDLDQNGTLVDATKYQRMIGALMYLTSSRPNIVHATCLCARYQAKTTKKHLNELQVEFAKEERSAMEKAQTEEEANIDLSETWDDVQAKIDLDY
;
A
#
# COMPACT_ATOMS: atom_id res chain seq x y z
N MET A 1 -16.02 33.32 11.95
CA MET A 1 -14.91 32.46 11.49
C MET A 1 -15.52 31.19 10.94
N LEU A 2 -15.42 30.93 9.64
CA LEU A 2 -15.93 29.70 9.04
C LEU A 2 -14.91 28.58 9.34
N MET A 3 -15.30 27.60 10.17
CA MET A 3 -14.49 26.40 10.39
C MET A 3 -14.38 25.66 9.06
N ILE A 4 -13.17 25.62 8.49
CA ILE A 4 -12.85 24.73 7.38
C ILE A 4 -12.92 23.32 7.95
N ARG A 5 -13.86 22.52 7.45
CA ARG A 5 -14.04 21.13 7.87
C ARG A 5 -12.77 20.33 7.57
N GLU A 6 -12.35 19.49 8.50
CA GLU A 6 -11.19 18.62 8.33
C GLU A 6 -11.36 17.73 7.07
N MET A 7 -10.29 17.65 6.30
CA MET A 7 -10.21 16.88 5.06
C MET A 7 -9.81 15.46 5.42
N MET A 8 -10.74 14.51 5.26
CA MET A 8 -10.55 13.10 5.63
C MET A 8 -10.11 12.22 4.45
N PHE A 9 -10.47 12.58 3.21
CA PHE A 9 -10.15 11.79 2.02
C PHE A 9 -9.78 12.68 0.82
N PHE A 10 -8.80 12.24 0.04
CA PHE A 10 -8.40 12.89 -1.21
C PHE A 10 -7.80 11.89 -2.18
N LEU A 11 -8.39 11.69 -3.36
CA LEU A 11 -7.90 10.72 -4.34
C LEU A 11 -7.69 9.31 -3.73
N SER A 12 -8.56 8.85 -2.83
CA SER A 12 -8.36 7.57 -2.10
C SER A 12 -7.16 7.55 -1.13
N LEU A 13 -6.53 8.69 -0.87
CA LEU A 13 -5.70 8.92 0.31
C LEU A 13 -6.62 9.16 1.50
N GLN A 14 -6.42 8.43 2.58
CA GLN A 14 -6.98 8.77 3.89
C GLN A 14 -6.06 9.77 4.56
N VAL A 15 -6.63 10.83 5.11
CA VAL A 15 -5.92 11.92 5.79
C VAL A 15 -6.39 11.97 7.23
N ASN A 16 -5.48 11.69 8.15
CA ASN A 16 -5.69 11.78 9.59
C ASN A 16 -4.94 13.00 10.10
N GLN A 17 -5.67 14.03 10.52
CA GLN A 17 -5.09 15.28 11.04
C GLN A 17 -5.15 15.25 12.57
N SER A 18 -4.03 15.53 13.22
CA SER A 18 -3.91 15.60 14.67
C SER A 18 -3.05 16.81 15.06
N PRO A 19 -3.05 17.21 16.34
CA PRO A 19 -2.11 18.23 16.83
C PRO A 19 -0.63 17.86 16.62
N SER A 20 -0.33 16.56 16.51
CA SER A 20 1.02 16.04 16.26
C SER A 20 1.42 16.05 14.78
N GLY A 21 0.48 16.25 13.84
CA GLY A 21 0.78 16.36 12.41
C GLY A 21 -0.34 15.86 11.50
N ILE A 22 0.01 15.68 10.22
CA ILE A 22 -0.89 15.12 9.20
C ILE A 22 -0.33 13.77 8.78
N PHE A 23 -1.12 12.72 8.96
CA PHE A 23 -0.81 11.37 8.54
C PHE A 23 -1.63 11.03 7.30
N ILE A 24 -0.97 10.46 6.29
CA ILE A 24 -1.60 10.10 5.03
C ILE A 24 -1.37 8.61 4.80
N ASN A 25 -2.45 7.86 4.57
CA ASN A 25 -2.38 6.45 4.21
C ASN A 25 -3.22 6.14 2.96
N GLN A 26 -2.97 4.97 2.36
CA GLN A 26 -3.67 4.46 1.17
C GLN A 26 -4.31 3.09 1.42
N TYR A 27 -4.54 2.71 2.69
CA TYR A 27 -4.94 1.36 3.05
C TYR A 27 -6.23 0.91 2.34
N ILE A 28 -7.25 1.78 2.31
CA ILE A 28 -8.51 1.49 1.62
C ILE A 28 -8.29 1.26 0.12
N TYR A 29 -7.45 2.06 -0.51
CA TYR A 29 -7.12 1.88 -1.93
C TYR A 29 -6.43 0.54 -2.18
N VAL A 30 -5.50 0.12 -1.30
CA VAL A 30 -4.83 -1.19 -1.38
C VAL A 30 -5.87 -2.32 -1.35
N LEU A 31 -6.82 -2.28 -0.42
CA LEU A 31 -7.88 -3.29 -0.34
C LEU A 31 -8.75 -3.32 -1.60
N GLU A 32 -9.14 -2.15 -2.12
CA GLU A 32 -9.95 -2.05 -3.34
C GLU A 32 -9.25 -2.64 -4.57
N ILE A 33 -7.94 -2.38 -4.74
CA ILE A 33 -7.20 -2.93 -5.89
C ILE A 33 -6.95 -4.43 -5.74
N LEU A 34 -6.68 -4.93 -4.54
CA LEU A 34 -6.53 -6.37 -4.29
C LEU A 34 -7.83 -7.11 -4.62
N LYS A 35 -8.96 -6.58 -4.17
CA LYS A 35 -10.29 -7.09 -4.53
C LYS A 35 -10.54 -7.06 -6.03
N LYS A 36 -10.26 -5.94 -6.69
CA LYS A 36 -10.46 -5.74 -8.13
C LYS A 36 -9.69 -6.77 -8.97
N TYR A 37 -8.51 -7.19 -8.53
CA TYR A 37 -7.68 -8.15 -9.25
C TYR A 37 -7.76 -9.58 -8.70
N GLY A 38 -8.60 -9.84 -7.69
CA GLY A 38 -8.83 -11.16 -7.10
C GLY A 38 -7.65 -11.66 -6.26
N MET A 39 -6.97 -10.76 -5.55
CA MET A 39 -5.74 -11.02 -4.80
C MET A 39 -5.93 -11.03 -3.28
N GLU A 40 -7.18 -10.93 -2.79
CA GLU A 40 -7.52 -10.91 -1.34
C GLU A 40 -7.09 -12.16 -0.54
N LYS A 41 -6.61 -13.20 -1.23
CA LYS A 41 -6.20 -14.49 -0.63
C LYS A 41 -4.80 -14.90 -1.05
N CYS A 42 -4.02 -13.98 -1.64
CA CYS A 42 -2.67 -14.30 -2.06
C CYS A 42 -1.74 -14.33 -0.86
N ASP A 43 -1.01 -15.43 -0.68
CA ASP A 43 -0.02 -15.51 0.40
C ASP A 43 1.07 -14.46 0.19
N PRO A 44 1.33 -13.59 1.18
CA PRO A 44 2.35 -12.56 1.05
C PRO A 44 3.74 -13.20 1.10
N ILE A 45 4.41 -13.24 -0.04
CA ILE A 45 5.77 -13.76 -0.15
C ILE A 45 6.74 -12.76 0.48
N GLY A 46 7.49 -13.17 1.51
CA GLY A 46 8.34 -12.26 2.31
C GLY A 46 9.54 -11.64 1.60
N THR A 47 10.00 -12.19 0.47
CA THR A 47 11.24 -11.73 -0.17
C THR A 47 10.95 -11.04 -1.50
N LEU A 48 11.27 -9.74 -1.59
CA LEU A 48 11.60 -9.05 -2.85
C LEU A 48 12.86 -9.70 -3.43
N MET A 49 12.74 -10.94 -3.89
CA MET A 49 13.78 -11.61 -4.65
C MET A 49 14.08 -10.70 -5.84
N GLU A 50 15.36 -10.48 -6.15
CA GLU A 50 15.81 -9.53 -7.17
C GLU A 50 14.99 -9.73 -8.45
N ILE A 51 14.01 -8.82 -8.65
CA ILE A 51 13.05 -8.92 -9.76
C ILE A 51 13.81 -8.93 -11.10
N LYS A 52 15.02 -8.35 -11.12
CA LYS A 52 15.94 -8.40 -12.26
C LYS A 52 16.20 -9.82 -12.76
N ASP A 53 16.49 -10.78 -11.88
CA ASP A 53 16.85 -12.14 -12.29
C ASP A 53 15.63 -12.93 -12.79
N LYS A 54 14.42 -12.55 -12.36
CA LYS A 54 13.18 -13.21 -12.75
C LYS A 54 12.47 -12.58 -13.93
N LEU A 55 12.66 -11.29 -14.23
CA LEU A 55 12.02 -10.61 -15.36
C LEU A 55 12.83 -10.66 -16.66
N ASP A 56 13.79 -11.58 -16.76
CA ASP A 56 14.58 -11.75 -17.98
C ASP A 56 13.69 -11.90 -19.23
N LEU A 57 14.19 -11.46 -20.40
CA LEU A 57 13.44 -11.38 -21.66
C LEU A 57 12.86 -12.76 -22.03
N ASP A 58 11.62 -13.00 -21.62
CA ASP A 58 10.87 -14.21 -21.93
C ASP A 58 10.34 -14.11 -23.38
N GLN A 59 11.26 -14.23 -24.35
CA GLN A 59 10.95 -14.01 -25.77
C GLN A 59 9.86 -14.96 -26.28
N ASN A 60 9.76 -16.16 -25.69
CA ASN A 60 8.83 -17.24 -26.04
C ASN A 60 7.69 -17.41 -25.03
N GLY A 61 7.54 -16.48 -24.09
CA GLY A 61 6.51 -16.55 -23.05
C GLY A 61 5.10 -16.46 -23.60
N THR A 62 4.15 -17.10 -22.92
CA THR A 62 2.73 -16.94 -23.25
C THR A 62 2.31 -15.50 -23.02
N LEU A 63 1.83 -14.83 -24.06
CA LEU A 63 1.30 -13.47 -23.97
C LEU A 63 0.08 -13.42 -23.05
N VAL A 64 -0.07 -12.30 -22.36
CA VAL A 64 -1.24 -11.98 -21.53
C VAL A 64 -1.95 -10.75 -22.07
N ASP A 65 -3.17 -10.49 -21.57
CA ASP A 65 -3.90 -9.27 -21.91
C ASP A 65 -3.12 -8.02 -21.45
N ALA A 66 -2.55 -7.32 -22.42
CA ALA A 66 -1.79 -6.09 -22.20
C ALA A 66 -2.63 -5.00 -21.51
N THR A 67 -3.93 -4.92 -21.80
CA THR A 67 -4.82 -3.91 -21.19
C THR A 67 -4.97 -4.16 -19.70
N LYS A 68 -5.20 -5.42 -19.31
CA LYS A 68 -5.27 -5.80 -17.89
C LYS A 68 -3.95 -5.52 -17.19
N TYR A 69 -2.82 -5.87 -17.80
CA TYR A 69 -1.49 -5.63 -17.23
C TYR A 69 -1.19 -4.14 -17.05
N GLN A 70 -1.44 -3.31 -18.07
CA GLN A 70 -1.24 -1.86 -17.99
C GLN A 70 -2.10 -1.23 -16.89
N ARG A 71 -3.35 -1.67 -16.74
CA ARG A 71 -4.23 -1.22 -15.64
C ARG A 71 -3.66 -1.58 -14.27
N MET A 72 -3.09 -2.77 -14.12
CA MET A 72 -2.43 -3.20 -12.88
C MET A 72 -1.18 -2.36 -12.58
N ILE A 73 -0.33 -2.10 -13.59
CA ILE A 73 0.81 -1.20 -13.42
C ILE A 73 0.36 0.21 -13.02
N GLY A 74 -0.69 0.74 -13.64
CA GLY A 74 -1.24 2.05 -13.26
C GLY A 74 -1.68 2.11 -11.80
N ALA A 75 -2.31 1.04 -11.30
CA ALA A 75 -2.73 0.95 -9.90
C ALA A 75 -1.53 0.92 -8.92
N LEU A 76 -0.48 0.14 -9.23
CA LEU A 76 0.76 0.14 -8.43
C LEU A 76 1.50 1.48 -8.52
N MET A 77 1.55 2.10 -9.69
CA MET A 77 2.19 3.40 -9.87
C MET A 77 1.53 4.45 -8.96
N TYR A 78 0.22 4.38 -8.76
CA TYR A 78 -0.46 5.25 -7.81
C TYR A 78 -0.02 5.02 -6.37
N LEU A 79 0.17 3.76 -5.97
CA LEU A 79 0.66 3.39 -4.63
C LEU A 79 2.08 3.88 -4.35
N THR A 80 2.94 3.96 -5.37
CA THR A 80 4.34 4.40 -5.20
C THR A 80 4.48 5.78 -4.54
N SER A 81 3.44 6.62 -4.63
CA SER A 81 3.40 7.94 -3.98
C SER A 81 3.47 7.89 -2.46
N SER A 82 2.87 6.87 -1.82
CA SER A 82 2.92 6.67 -0.36
C SER A 82 3.78 5.48 0.06
N ARG A 83 4.21 4.65 -0.91
CA ARG A 83 4.94 3.39 -0.73
C ARG A 83 6.23 3.36 -1.56
N PRO A 84 7.31 4.02 -1.09
CA PRO A 84 8.57 4.04 -1.83
C PRO A 84 9.23 2.65 -1.96
N ASN A 85 8.89 1.71 -1.08
CA ASN A 85 9.42 0.35 -1.05
C ASN A 85 9.07 -0.50 -2.29
N ILE A 86 7.99 -0.17 -3.01
CA ILE A 86 7.57 -0.90 -4.21
C ILE A 86 7.99 -0.22 -5.52
N VAL A 87 8.44 1.05 -5.49
CA VAL A 87 8.79 1.85 -6.69
C VAL A 87 9.67 1.09 -7.67
N HIS A 88 10.78 0.51 -7.19
CA HIS A 88 11.73 -0.19 -8.05
C HIS A 88 11.09 -1.40 -8.74
N ALA A 89 10.26 -2.16 -8.03
CA ALA A 89 9.53 -3.30 -8.56
C ALA A 89 8.54 -2.86 -9.64
N THR A 90 7.69 -1.88 -9.32
CA THR A 90 6.69 -1.34 -10.24
C THR A 90 7.33 -0.83 -11.53
N CYS A 91 8.41 -0.04 -11.41
CA CYS A 91 9.11 0.54 -12.55
C CYS A 91 9.76 -0.54 -13.43
N LEU A 92 10.26 -1.62 -12.84
CA LEU A 92 10.85 -2.72 -13.60
C LEU A 92 9.77 -3.50 -14.36
N CYS A 93 8.66 -3.84 -13.71
CA CYS A 93 7.50 -4.47 -14.35
C CYS A 93 6.94 -3.61 -15.50
N ALA A 94 6.91 -2.28 -15.33
CA ALA A 94 6.40 -1.36 -16.35
C ALA A 94 7.16 -1.43 -17.70
N ARG A 95 8.43 -1.86 -17.70
CA ARG A 95 9.23 -2.00 -18.94
C ARG A 95 8.69 -3.05 -19.90
N TYR A 96 7.91 -4.00 -19.40
CA TYR A 96 7.38 -5.13 -20.19
C TYR A 96 5.95 -4.92 -20.68
N GLN A 97 5.40 -3.69 -20.58
CA GLN A 97 4.04 -3.38 -21.03
C GLN A 97 3.81 -3.56 -22.54
N ALA A 98 4.85 -3.38 -23.36
CA ALA A 98 4.75 -3.54 -24.81
C ALA A 98 4.63 -5.02 -25.23
N LYS A 99 5.25 -5.94 -24.47
CA LYS A 99 5.20 -7.38 -24.68
C LYS A 99 5.17 -8.11 -23.34
N THR A 100 3.98 -8.21 -22.76
CA THR A 100 3.78 -8.82 -21.45
C THR A 100 3.56 -10.33 -21.58
N THR A 101 4.26 -11.11 -20.76
CA THR A 101 4.09 -12.56 -20.68
C THR A 101 3.48 -12.97 -19.33
N LYS A 102 3.06 -14.23 -19.21
CA LYS A 102 2.58 -14.80 -17.93
C LYS A 102 3.62 -14.67 -16.81
N LYS A 103 4.92 -14.77 -17.14
CA LYS A 103 6.01 -14.57 -16.19
C LYS A 103 5.97 -13.15 -15.61
N HIS A 104 5.87 -12.14 -16.48
CA HIS A 104 5.77 -10.74 -16.06
C HIS A 104 4.50 -10.46 -15.25
N LEU A 105 3.37 -11.10 -15.61
CA LEU A 105 2.13 -10.99 -14.85
C LEU A 105 2.31 -11.57 -13.44
N ASN A 106 2.86 -12.78 -13.31
CA ASN A 106 3.04 -13.43 -12.01
C ASN A 106 3.90 -12.58 -11.06
N GLU A 107 5.03 -12.03 -11.55
CA GLU A 107 5.87 -11.14 -10.74
C GLU A 107 5.11 -9.88 -10.30
N LEU A 108 4.27 -9.32 -11.17
CA LEU A 108 3.40 -8.21 -10.80
C LEU A 108 2.41 -8.60 -9.69
N GLN A 109 1.80 -9.80 -9.77
CA GLN A 109 0.89 -10.27 -8.72
C GLN A 109 1.62 -10.47 -7.37
N VAL A 110 2.90 -10.87 -7.39
CA VAL A 110 3.73 -10.97 -6.18
C VAL A 110 3.98 -9.60 -5.57
N GLU A 111 4.18 -8.56 -6.37
CA GLU A 111 4.30 -7.18 -5.90
C GLU A 111 3.00 -6.72 -5.20
N PHE A 112 1.84 -6.97 -5.80
CA PHE A 112 0.54 -6.68 -5.19
C PHE A 112 0.32 -7.39 -3.86
N ALA A 113 0.59 -8.71 -3.80
CA ALA A 113 0.36 -9.50 -2.59
C ALA A 113 1.25 -9.05 -1.41
N LYS A 114 2.45 -8.53 -1.69
CA LYS A 114 3.31 -7.96 -0.64
C LYS A 114 2.76 -6.66 -0.06
N GLU A 115 2.11 -5.85 -0.89
CA GLU A 115 1.51 -4.60 -0.42
C GLU A 115 0.40 -4.88 0.59
N GLU A 116 -0.36 -5.96 0.44
CA GLU A 116 -1.37 -6.37 1.42
C GLU A 116 -0.77 -6.54 2.83
N ARG A 117 0.33 -7.29 2.95
CA ARG A 117 1.03 -7.50 4.22
C ARG A 117 1.58 -6.21 4.80
N SER A 118 2.24 -5.39 3.98
CA SER A 118 2.76 -4.10 4.45
C SER A 118 1.64 -3.15 4.89
N ALA A 119 0.51 -3.17 4.20
CA ALA A 119 -0.66 -2.36 4.53
C ALA A 119 -1.30 -2.81 5.85
N MET A 120 -1.41 -4.12 6.09
CA MET A 120 -1.88 -4.67 7.37
C MET A 120 -0.92 -4.37 8.53
N GLU A 121 0.39 -4.54 8.33
CA GLU A 121 1.40 -4.24 9.36
C GLU A 121 1.35 -2.76 9.78
N LYS A 122 1.23 -1.82 8.82
CA LYS A 122 1.12 -0.39 9.15
C LYS A 122 -0.20 -0.02 9.82
N ALA A 123 -1.31 -0.63 9.41
CA ALA A 123 -2.60 -0.41 10.07
C ALA A 123 -2.54 -0.85 11.54
N GLN A 124 -1.88 -1.98 11.81
CA GLN A 124 -1.67 -2.48 13.15
C GLN A 124 -0.73 -1.57 13.97
N THR A 125 0.36 -1.06 13.38
CA THR A 125 1.24 -0.09 14.06
C THR A 125 0.54 1.23 14.36
N GLU A 126 -0.33 1.72 13.45
CA GLU A 126 -1.13 2.92 13.70
C GLU A 126 -2.14 2.70 14.85
N GLU A 127 -2.76 1.52 14.92
CA GLU A 127 -3.68 1.17 16.00
C GLU A 127 -2.96 1.02 17.35
N GLU A 128 -1.81 0.32 17.38
CA GLU A 128 -0.97 0.18 18.57
C GLU A 128 -0.49 1.56 19.08
N ALA A 129 -0.04 2.45 18.19
CA ALA A 129 0.38 3.80 18.56
C ALA A 129 -0.79 4.66 19.11
N ASN A 130 -1.99 4.48 18.59
CA ASN A 130 -3.18 5.18 19.09
C ASN A 130 -3.61 4.67 20.47
N ILE A 131 -3.49 3.36 20.73
CA ILE A 131 -3.76 2.77 22.04
C ILE A 131 -2.76 3.29 23.08
N ASP A 132 -1.46 3.25 22.77
CA ASP A 132 -0.39 3.76 23.66
C ASP A 132 -0.56 5.25 24.01
N LEU A 133 -0.98 6.06 23.02
CA LEU A 133 -1.33 7.46 23.25
C LEU A 133 -2.54 7.60 24.19
N SER A 134 -3.58 6.77 24.03
CA SER A 134 -4.76 6.80 24.91
C SER A 134 -4.38 6.43 26.35
N GLU A 135 -3.60 5.38 26.54
CA GLU A 135 -3.14 4.94 27.86
C GLU A 135 -2.29 6.01 28.55
N THR A 136 -1.39 6.67 27.81
CA THR A 136 -0.60 7.79 28.35
C THR A 136 -1.45 9.01 28.70
N TRP A 137 -2.53 9.29 27.97
CA TRP A 137 -3.48 10.34 28.33
C TRP A 137 -4.27 10.00 29.59
N ASP A 138 -4.71 8.74 29.75
CA ASP A 138 -5.42 8.28 30.94
C ASP A 138 -4.53 8.40 32.20
N ASP A 139 -3.24 8.07 32.10
CA ASP A 139 -2.25 8.25 33.17
C ASP A 139 -2.04 9.72 33.56
N VAL A 140 -2.03 10.62 32.57
CA VAL A 140 -1.92 12.07 32.81
C VAL A 140 -3.18 12.58 33.51
N GLN A 141 -4.36 12.15 33.07
CA GLN A 141 -5.63 12.55 33.66
C GLN A 141 -5.74 12.06 35.11
N ALA A 142 -5.34 10.81 35.39
CA ALA A 142 -5.34 10.26 36.75
C ALA A 142 -4.45 11.04 37.73
N LYS A 143 -3.32 11.61 37.26
CA LYS A 143 -2.47 12.48 38.08
C LYS A 143 -3.11 13.84 38.35
N ILE A 144 -3.79 14.42 37.36
CA ILE A 144 -4.53 15.67 37.52
C ILE A 144 -5.65 15.51 38.55
N ASP A 145 -6.37 14.38 38.49
CA ASP A 145 -7.48 14.08 39.40
C ASP A 145 -7.02 13.75 40.83
N LEU A 146 -5.73 13.42 41.03
CA LEU A 146 -5.12 13.21 42.35
C LEU A 146 -4.60 14.51 43.00
N ASP A 147 -4.33 15.53 42.20
CA ASP A 147 -3.81 16.84 42.65
C ASP A 147 -4.94 17.85 42.97
N TYR A 148 -6.21 17.45 42.84
CA TYR A 148 -7.42 18.21 43.20
C TYR A 148 -8.29 17.47 44.22
#